data_AF-A0A9E2IIP5-F1
#
_entry.id   AF-A0A9E2IIP5-F1
#
_cell.length_a   1.000
_cell.length_b   1.000
_cell.length_c   1.000
_cell.angle_alpha   90.00
_cell.angle_beta   90.00
_cell.angle_gamma   90.00
#
_symmetry.space_group_name_H-M   'P 1'
#
loop_
_entity.id
_entity.type
_entity.pdbx_description
1 polymer ?
#
loop_
_entity_poly.entity_id
_entity_poly.type
_entity_poly.pdbx_seq_one_letter_code
_entity_poly.pdbx_strand_id
1 'polypeptide(L)'
;MGITEVLSGIKKIGLDTPVFIYYIEENKKYIDIVDYIFNEISSDKRGLEVVASTVTLLEVLVNPIKTGNIELAQRYERLLLHSRHLTIYPLTSEVAIKSANLRAKYNLRTPDVIQIAVAILEKANIFFTNDSALKKVTEIPIVILDELLK
;
A
#
# COMPACT_ATOMS: atom_id res chain seq x y z
N MET A 1 16.43 -11.46 -0.71
CA MET A 1 16.76 -10.02 -0.62
C MET A 1 16.02 -9.47 0.59
N GLY A 2 16.68 -8.70 1.45
CA GLY A 2 16.04 -8.13 2.66
C GLY A 2 15.30 -6.82 2.38
N ILE A 3 14.43 -6.38 3.29
CA ILE A 3 13.68 -5.12 3.13
C ILE A 3 14.60 -3.90 2.99
N THR A 4 15.74 -3.87 3.69
CA THR A 4 16.74 -2.79 3.57
C THR A 4 17.33 -2.69 2.17
N GLU A 5 17.61 -3.82 1.53
CA GLU A 5 18.14 -3.86 0.16
C GLU A 5 17.08 -3.38 -0.84
N VAL A 6 15.83 -3.81 -0.67
CA VAL A 6 14.69 -3.38 -1.49
C VAL A 6 14.47 -1.87 -1.43
N LEU A 7 14.59 -1.27 -0.25
CA LEU A 7 14.36 0.17 -0.05
C LEU A 7 15.57 1.04 -0.42
N SER A 8 16.71 0.46 -0.77
CA SER A 8 17.89 1.21 -1.17
C SER A 8 17.63 2.03 -2.44
N GLY A 9 17.80 3.36 -2.35
CA GLY A 9 17.55 4.28 -3.48
C GLY A 9 16.08 4.54 -3.79
N ILE A 10 15.14 3.96 -3.03
CA ILE A 10 13.70 4.16 -3.20
C ILE A 10 13.25 5.43 -2.48
N LYS A 11 12.48 6.27 -3.18
CA LYS A 11 11.96 7.54 -2.64
C LYS A 11 10.44 7.57 -2.50
N LYS A 12 9.73 6.77 -3.27
CA LYS A 12 8.27 6.69 -3.20
C LYS A 12 7.80 5.25 -3.35
N ILE A 13 6.91 4.80 -2.48
CA ILE A 13 6.36 3.44 -2.50
C ILE A 13 4.84 3.47 -2.54
N GLY A 14 4.26 2.55 -3.29
CA GLY A 14 2.84 2.24 -3.18
C GLY A 14 2.64 1.10 -2.20
N LEU A 15 1.61 1.19 -1.35
CA LEU A 15 1.28 0.13 -0.40
C LEU A 15 -0.14 -0.39 -0.67
N ASP A 16 -0.27 -1.70 -0.65
CA ASP A 16 -1.55 -2.40 -0.66
C ASP A 16 -2.21 -2.40 0.72
N THR A 17 -3.52 -2.63 0.76
CA THR A 17 -4.33 -2.70 1.99
C THR A 17 -3.79 -3.66 3.05
N PRO A 18 -3.37 -4.90 2.72
CA PRO A 18 -2.85 -5.81 3.73
C PRO A 18 -1.63 -5.27 4.47
N VAL A 19 -0.80 -4.43 3.83
CA VAL A 19 0.39 -3.85 4.47
C VAL A 19 -0.01 -2.94 5.65
N PHE A 20 -1.05 -2.14 5.47
CA PHE A 20 -1.60 -1.30 6.53
C PHE A 20 -2.24 -2.11 7.65
N ILE A 21 -2.96 -3.18 7.30
CA ILE A 21 -3.56 -4.10 8.27
C ILE A 21 -2.47 -4.74 9.12
N TYR A 22 -1.41 -5.24 8.49
CA TYR A 22 -0.30 -5.88 9.21
C TYR A 22 0.40 -4.96 10.19
N TYR A 23 0.52 -3.67 9.84
CA TYR A 23 1.11 -2.67 10.73
C TYR A 23 0.19 -2.29 11.88
N ILE A 24 -1.06 -1.93 11.59
CA ILE A 24 -2.02 -1.48 12.63
C ILE A 24 -2.42 -2.62 13.56
N GLU A 25 -2.63 -3.82 13.04
CA GLU A 25 -3.08 -4.99 13.81
C GLU A 25 -1.92 -5.88 14.27
N GLU A 26 -0.67 -5.42 14.12
CA GLU A 26 0.55 -6.09 14.62
C GLU A 26 0.64 -7.56 14.20
N ASN A 27 0.47 -7.81 12.90
CA ASN A 27 0.50 -9.17 12.37
C ASN A 27 1.88 -9.81 12.61
N LYS A 28 1.93 -10.79 13.52
CA LYS A 28 3.17 -11.45 13.97
C LYS A 28 4.08 -11.95 12.85
N LYS A 29 3.52 -12.32 11.69
CA LYS A 29 4.31 -12.83 10.57
C LYS A 29 5.03 -11.71 9.82
N TYR A 30 4.44 -10.52 9.74
CA TYR A 30 4.93 -9.43 8.89
C TYR A 30 5.42 -8.21 9.68
N ILE A 31 5.18 -8.17 11.00
CA ILE A 31 5.38 -6.98 11.83
C ILE A 31 6.80 -6.42 11.70
N ASP A 32 7.83 -7.27 11.76
CA ASP A 32 9.23 -6.83 11.64
C ASP A 32 9.51 -6.11 10.30
N ILE A 33 8.89 -6.56 9.20
CA ILE A 33 9.07 -5.95 7.88
C ILE A 33 8.30 -4.64 7.79
N VAL A 34 7.02 -4.63 8.19
CA VAL A 34 6.19 -3.43 8.06
C VAL A 34 6.62 -2.35 9.04
N ASP A 35 7.04 -2.69 10.26
CA ASP A 35 7.63 -1.74 11.20
C ASP A 35 8.88 -1.10 10.63
N TYR A 36 9.74 -1.87 9.96
CA TYR A 36 10.90 -1.29 9.28
C TYR A 36 10.46 -0.27 8.21
N ILE A 37 9.46 -0.59 7.38
CA ILE A 37 8.92 0.33 6.36
C ILE A 37 8.39 1.61 7.03
N PHE A 38 7.52 1.50 8.03
CA PHE A 38 6.92 2.65 8.71
C PHE A 38 7.90 3.47 9.55
N ASN A 39 8.94 2.84 10.10
CA ASN A 39 10.05 3.55 10.77
C ASN A 39 10.89 4.35 9.76
N GLU A 40 11.19 3.79 8.59
CA GLU A 40 11.90 4.52 7.53
C GLU A 40 11.12 5.73 7.04
N ILE A 41 9.80 5.60 6.91
CA ILE A 41 8.88 6.70 6.58
C ILE A 41 8.89 7.77 7.67
N SER A 42 8.79 7.38 8.94
CA SER A 42 8.71 8.30 10.07
C SER A 42 10.02 8.99 10.40
N SER A 43 11.17 8.40 10.02
CA SER A 43 12.50 8.96 10.31
C SER A 43 12.81 10.25 9.56
N ASP A 44 12.10 10.53 8.44
CA ASP A 44 12.29 11.65 7.51
C ASP A 44 13.74 11.84 6.98
N LYS A 45 14.67 10.92 7.30
CA LYS A 45 16.10 11.07 6.94
C LYS A 45 16.34 11.04 5.44
N ARG A 46 15.48 10.33 4.70
CA ARG A 46 15.58 10.15 3.25
C ARG A 46 14.38 10.66 2.46
N GLY A 47 13.37 11.23 3.14
CA GLY A 47 12.12 11.69 2.53
C GLY A 47 11.38 10.59 1.75
N LEU A 48 11.17 9.43 2.40
CA LEU A 48 10.42 8.33 1.79
C LEU A 48 8.92 8.65 1.82
N GLU A 49 8.30 8.75 0.65
CA GLU A 49 6.87 9.02 0.50
C GLU A 49 6.07 7.74 0.24
N VAL A 50 4.87 7.67 0.79
CA VAL A 50 3.91 6.59 0.61
C VAL A 50 2.69 7.08 -0.13
N VAL A 51 2.24 6.28 -1.09
CA VAL A 51 0.98 6.51 -1.79
C VAL A 51 0.07 5.29 -1.65
N ALA A 52 -1.21 5.55 -1.42
CA ALA A 52 -2.27 4.54 -1.47
C ALA A 52 -3.56 5.16 -2.01
N SER A 53 -4.55 4.33 -2.29
CA SER A 53 -5.83 4.79 -2.84
C SER A 53 -6.88 4.99 -1.74
N THR A 54 -7.88 5.84 -2.00
CA THR A 54 -9.14 5.87 -1.22
C THR A 54 -9.81 4.50 -1.09
N VAL A 55 -9.53 3.55 -2.01
CA VAL A 55 -9.94 2.14 -1.87
C VAL A 55 -9.37 1.50 -0.60
N THR A 56 -8.11 1.78 -0.24
CA THR A 56 -7.50 1.28 0.98
C THR A 56 -8.27 1.75 2.22
N LEU A 57 -8.63 3.04 2.26
CA LEU A 57 -9.43 3.60 3.34
C LEU A 57 -10.79 2.89 3.47
N LEU A 58 -11.47 2.65 2.34
CA LEU A 58 -12.72 1.89 2.32
C LEU A 58 -12.53 0.49 2.91
N GLU A 59 -11.52 -0.25 2.45
CA GLU A 59 -11.29 -1.65 2.83
C GLU A 59 -10.97 -1.80 4.32
N VAL A 60 -10.08 -0.95 4.88
CA VAL A 60 -9.68 -1.06 6.28
C VAL A 60 -10.78 -0.62 7.26
N LEU A 61 -11.69 0.27 6.86
CA LEU A 61 -12.75 0.79 7.75
C LEU A 61 -13.98 -0.11 7.82
N VAL A 62 -14.23 -0.96 6.81
CA VAL A 62 -15.42 -1.83 6.77
C VAL A 62 -15.53 -2.73 8.00
N ASN A 63 -14.46 -3.44 8.36
CA ASN A 63 -14.51 -4.39 9.47
C ASN A 63 -14.67 -3.68 10.84
N PRO A 64 -13.85 -2.68 11.21
CA PRO A 64 -14.01 -1.95 12.46
C PRO A 64 -15.39 -1.31 12.64
N ILE A 65 -15.95 -0.70 11.59
CA ILE A 65 -17.29 -0.12 11.63
C ILE A 65 -18.35 -1.21 11.86
N LYS A 66 -18.26 -2.33 11.12
CA LYS A 66 -19.20 -3.44 11.24
C LYS A 66 -19.20 -4.07 12.63
N THR A 67 -18.06 -4.13 13.31
CA THR A 67 -17.91 -4.72 14.64
C THR A 67 -18.05 -3.69 15.78
N GLY A 68 -18.30 -2.41 15.48
CA GLY A 68 -18.35 -1.35 16.48
C GLY A 68 -17.00 -1.04 17.15
N ASN A 69 -15.88 -1.44 16.54
CA ASN A 69 -14.55 -1.16 17.05
C ASN A 69 -14.08 0.24 16.63
N ILE A 70 -14.59 1.25 17.34
CA ILE A 70 -14.32 2.67 17.06
C ILE A 70 -12.83 2.99 17.19
N GLU A 71 -12.15 2.39 18.17
CA GLU A 71 -10.72 2.64 18.39
C GLU A 71 -9.89 2.21 17.18
N LEU A 72 -10.14 1.02 16.64
CA LEU A 72 -9.44 0.51 15.46
C LEU A 72 -9.75 1.35 14.21
N ALA A 73 -11.00 1.77 14.01
CA ALA A 73 -11.37 2.67 12.92
C ALA A 73 -10.57 3.99 12.99
N GLN A 74 -10.49 4.59 14.18
CA GLN A 74 -9.74 5.83 14.39
C GLN A 74 -8.23 5.64 14.21
N ARG A 75 -7.67 4.46 14.55
CA ARG A 75 -6.25 4.15 14.28
C ARG A 75 -5.97 4.17 12.77
N TYR A 76 -6.86 3.57 11.96
CA TYR A 76 -6.74 3.62 10.50
C TYR A 76 -6.89 5.05 9.96
N GLU A 77 -7.89 5.82 10.40
CA GLU A 77 -8.07 7.21 9.94
C GLU A 77 -6.89 8.10 10.31
N ARG A 78 -6.35 7.97 11.54
CA ARG A 78 -5.15 8.71 11.94
C ARG A 78 -3.96 8.38 11.04
N LEU A 79 -3.70 7.10 10.80
CA LEU A 79 -2.60 6.69 9.93
C LEU A 79 -2.79 7.18 8.49
N LEU A 80 -3.96 6.95 7.89
CA LEU A 80 -4.16 7.17 6.45
C LEU A 80 -4.44 8.64 6.09
N LEU A 81 -5.03 9.43 6.99
CA LEU A 81 -5.46 10.80 6.67
C LEU A 81 -4.60 11.89 7.33
N HIS A 82 -3.80 11.55 8.34
CA HIS A 82 -3.09 12.54 9.15
C HIS A 82 -1.57 12.31 9.22
N SER A 83 -1.04 11.31 8.48
CA SER A 83 0.39 11.06 8.41
C SER A 83 1.07 11.96 7.39
N ARG A 84 2.22 12.54 7.75
CA ARG A 84 2.95 13.52 6.92
C ARG A 84 3.45 12.97 5.59
N HIS A 85 3.94 11.73 5.58
CA HIS A 85 4.61 11.10 4.42
C HIS A 85 3.74 10.04 3.75
N LEU A 86 2.44 10.05 4.01
CA LEU A 86 1.49 9.11 3.44
C LEU A 86 0.33 9.91 2.86
N THR A 87 0.13 9.77 1.55
CA THR A 87 -0.93 10.45 0.83
C THR A 87 -1.93 9.45 0.26
N ILE A 88 -3.21 9.67 0.53
CA ILE A 88 -4.32 8.91 -0.03
C ILE A 88 -4.86 9.64 -1.26
N TYR A 89 -4.85 8.96 -2.40
CA TYR A 89 -5.30 9.52 -3.67
C TYR A 89 -6.72 9.06 -4.02
N PRO A 90 -7.58 9.98 -4.50
CA PRO A 90 -8.96 9.66 -4.87
C PRO A 90 -9.03 8.86 -6.17
N LEU A 91 -10.14 8.14 -6.36
CA LEU A 91 -10.49 7.57 -7.67
C LEU A 91 -10.97 8.68 -8.61
N THR A 92 -10.04 9.28 -9.34
CA THR A 92 -10.34 10.24 -10.41
C THR A 92 -10.67 9.52 -11.73
N SER A 93 -11.17 10.25 -12.72
CA SER A 93 -11.37 9.70 -14.07
C SER A 93 -10.08 9.18 -14.70
N GLU A 94 -8.94 9.84 -14.44
CA GLU A 94 -7.63 9.39 -14.91
C GLU A 94 -7.24 8.04 -14.28
N VAL A 95 -7.40 7.92 -12.96
CA VAL A 95 -7.18 6.67 -12.23
C VAL A 95 -8.12 5.58 -12.76
N ALA A 96 -9.38 5.89 -13.01
CA ALA A 96 -10.36 4.94 -13.55
C ALA A 96 -9.97 4.43 -14.96
N ILE A 97 -9.54 5.31 -15.86
CA ILE A 97 -9.08 4.94 -17.21
C ILE A 97 -7.81 4.07 -17.11
N LYS A 98 -6.83 4.46 -16.29
CA LYS A 98 -5.62 3.68 -16.06
C LYS A 98 -5.96 2.29 -15.50
N SER A 99 -6.88 2.23 -14.53
CA SER A 99 -7.37 0.99 -13.92
C SER A 99 -8.05 0.08 -14.94
N ALA A 100 -8.89 0.63 -15.81
CA ALA A 100 -9.55 -0.12 -16.87
C ALA A 100 -8.54 -0.75 -17.85
N ASN A 101 -7.51 0.00 -18.24
CA ASN A 101 -6.43 -0.52 -19.10
C ASN A 101 -5.65 -1.65 -18.43
N LEU A 102 -5.27 -1.48 -17.16
CA LEU A 102 -4.58 -2.53 -16.39
C LEU A 102 -5.47 -3.77 -16.23
N ARG A 103 -6.77 -3.58 -15.95
CA ARG A 103 -7.73 -4.69 -15.82
C ARG A 103 -7.91 -5.44 -17.13
N ALA A 104 -8.04 -4.74 -18.25
CA ALA A 104 -8.15 -5.37 -19.57
C ALA A 104 -6.89 -6.17 -19.92
N LYS A 105 -5.70 -5.66 -19.57
CA LYS A 105 -4.41 -6.31 -19.84
C LYS A 105 -4.15 -7.52 -18.95
N TYR A 106 -4.46 -7.42 -17.66
CA TYR A 106 -4.02 -8.40 -16.66
C TYR A 106 -5.15 -9.24 -16.07
N ASN A 107 -6.42 -8.88 -16.28
CA ASN A 107 -7.57 -9.55 -15.66
C ASN A 107 -7.45 -9.63 -14.12
N LEU A 108 -7.19 -8.48 -13.48
CA LEU A 108 -7.12 -8.30 -12.02
C LEU A 108 -8.43 -7.77 -11.45
N ARG A 109 -8.64 -7.91 -10.13
CA ARG A 109 -9.85 -7.38 -9.48
C ARG A 109 -9.80 -5.85 -9.48
N THR A 110 -10.99 -5.24 -9.42
CA THR A 110 -11.13 -3.78 -9.55
C THR A 110 -10.41 -3.01 -8.44
N PRO A 111 -10.50 -3.40 -7.15
CA PRO A 111 -9.74 -2.76 -6.09
C PRO A 111 -8.23 -2.79 -6.37
N ASP A 112 -7.69 -3.97 -6.70
CA ASP A 112 -6.26 -4.15 -6.95
C ASP A 112 -5.75 -3.23 -8.08
N VAL A 113 -6.46 -3.16 -9.21
CA VAL A 113 -6.03 -2.29 -10.34
C VAL A 113 -6.12 -0.81 -10.01
N ILE A 114 -7.04 -0.39 -9.13
CA ILE A 114 -7.14 1.01 -8.70
C ILE A 114 -5.94 1.37 -7.84
N GLN A 115 -5.56 0.52 -6.88
CA GLN A 115 -4.41 0.75 -6.03
C GLN A 115 -3.11 0.81 -6.84
N ILE A 116 -2.92 -0.13 -7.78
CA ILE A 116 -1.79 -0.13 -8.70
C ILE A 116 -1.80 1.10 -9.63
N ALA A 117 -2.96 1.49 -10.16
CA ALA A 117 -3.08 2.67 -11.02
C ALA A 117 -2.65 3.94 -10.29
N VAL A 118 -3.07 4.13 -9.04
CA VAL A 118 -2.61 5.23 -8.19
C VAL A 118 -1.09 5.20 -8.03
N ALA A 119 -0.51 4.06 -7.66
CA ALA A 119 0.93 3.94 -7.47
C ALA A 119 1.72 4.30 -8.74
N ILE A 120 1.25 3.86 -9.91
CA ILE A 120 1.88 4.17 -11.20
C ILE A 120 1.76 5.66 -11.55
N LEU A 121 0.56 6.24 -11.44
CA LEU A 121 0.31 7.65 -11.79
C LEU A 121 1.11 8.59 -10.89
N GLU A 122 1.24 8.24 -9.61
CA GLU A 122 2.01 8.98 -8.62
C GLU A 122 3.51 8.69 -8.67
N LYS A 123 3.96 7.88 -9.63
CA LYS A 123 5.36 7.55 -9.89
C LYS A 123 6.04 6.89 -8.68
N ALA A 124 5.32 6.02 -7.97
CA ALA A 124 5.94 5.13 -7.00
C ALA A 124 7.01 4.28 -7.69
N ASN A 125 8.13 4.08 -7.02
CA ASN A 125 9.24 3.28 -7.53
C ASN A 125 8.93 1.78 -7.48
N ILE A 126 8.18 1.35 -6.45
CA ILE A 126 7.80 -0.03 -6.17
C ILE A 126 6.43 -0.07 -5.50
N PHE A 127 5.74 -1.21 -5.61
CA PHE A 127 4.46 -1.47 -4.93
C PHE A 127 4.58 -2.69 -4.02
N PHE A 128 4.26 -2.55 -2.74
CA PHE A 128 4.26 -3.64 -1.77
C PHE A 128 2.87 -4.23 -1.61
N THR A 129 2.79 -5.56 -1.66
CA THR A 129 1.56 -6.33 -1.50
C THR A 129 1.89 -7.69 -0.90
N ASN A 130 0.86 -8.48 -0.59
CA ASN A 130 1.01 -9.90 -0.37
C ASN A 130 0.13 -10.76 -1.31
N ASP A 131 -0.39 -10.16 -2.38
CA ASP A 131 -1.09 -10.88 -3.45
C ASP A 131 -0.15 -11.18 -4.62
N SER A 132 0.21 -12.46 -4.75
CA SER A 132 1.08 -12.95 -5.83
C SER A 132 0.48 -12.78 -7.23
N ALA A 133 -0.85 -12.61 -7.36
CA ALA A 133 -1.49 -12.33 -8.63
C ALA A 133 -1.04 -10.99 -9.22
N LEU A 134 -0.59 -10.03 -8.38
CA LEU A 134 -0.16 -8.71 -8.85
C LEU A 134 1.20 -8.74 -9.55
N LYS A 135 2.01 -9.79 -9.37
CA LYS A 135 3.32 -9.94 -10.03
C LYS A 135 3.29 -9.90 -11.56
N LYS A 136 2.14 -10.15 -12.18
CA LYS A 136 1.98 -10.02 -13.64
C LYS A 136 2.02 -8.59 -14.14
N VAL A 137 1.85 -7.59 -13.26
CA VAL A 137 1.95 -6.16 -13.61
C VAL A 137 3.41 -5.81 -13.90
N THR A 138 3.66 -5.25 -15.08
CA THR A 138 5.02 -4.89 -15.53
C THR A 138 5.31 -3.39 -15.48
N GLU A 139 4.28 -2.55 -15.25
CA GLU A 139 4.40 -1.09 -15.26
C GLU A 139 5.07 -0.53 -14.00
N ILE A 140 5.11 -1.31 -12.91
CA ILE A 140 5.76 -0.98 -11.65
C ILE A 140 6.30 -2.27 -11.02
N PRO A 141 7.51 -2.28 -10.44
CA PRO A 141 8.01 -3.44 -9.71
C PRO A 141 7.11 -3.78 -8.52
N ILE A 142 6.73 -5.06 -8.43
CA ILE A 142 5.91 -5.59 -7.34
C ILE A 142 6.80 -6.33 -6.35
N VAL A 143 6.66 -6.00 -5.07
CA VAL A 143 7.35 -6.67 -3.97
C VAL A 143 6.33 -7.40 -3.12
N ILE A 144 6.49 -8.73 -2.99
CA ILE A 144 5.67 -9.57 -2.12
C ILE A 144 6.34 -9.63 -0.75
N LEU A 145 5.63 -9.24 0.32
CA LEU A 145 6.17 -9.29 1.67
C LEU A 145 6.58 -10.70 2.10
N ASP A 146 5.80 -11.72 1.72
CA ASP A 146 6.13 -13.12 1.97
C ASP A 146 7.50 -13.55 1.42
N GLU A 147 8.00 -12.92 0.36
CA GLU A 147 9.30 -13.26 -0.24
C GLU A 147 10.48 -12.55 0.43
N LEU A 148 10.18 -11.63 1.35
CA LEU A 148 11.17 -10.97 2.20
C LEU A 148 11.32 -11.66 3.55
N LEU A 149 10.40 -12.56 3.91
CA LEU A 149 10.52 -13.44 5.06
C LEU A 149 11.60 -14.49 4.76
N LYS A 150 12.67 -14.47 5.56
CA LYS A 150 13.73 -15.50 5.52
C LYS A 150 13.35 -16.67 6.42
#